data_AF-A0A957HAB7-F1
#
_entry.id   AF-A0A957HAB7-F1
#
_cell.length_a   1.000
_cell.length_b   1.000
_cell.length_c   1.000
_cell.angle_alpha   90.00
_cell.angle_beta   90.00
_cell.angle_gamma   90.00
#
_symmetry.space_group_name_H-M   'P 1'
#
loop_
_entity.id
_entity.type
_entity.pdbx_description
1 polymer ?
#
loop_
_entity_poly.entity_id
_entity_poly.type
_entity_poly.pdbx_seq_one_letter_code
_entity_poly.pdbx_strand_id
1 'polypeptide(L)'
;MSLDNLDDLFASAEDDGLTDDTMDLVVANLNGPTMTGAVGVALDKLAATDITLAMNIIDRSGSMAPHAADLITAYNDDYLAGLQSSPAADDILVSTLLFNENVELYHGYVNLNDTPPLTRRRYSPSGGTALYDAVAGGLTNMVLYAQQL
;
A
#
# COMPACT_ATOMS: atom_id res chain seq x y z
N MET A 1 17.60 -4.82 -15.20
CA MET A 1 16.85 -3.66 -15.70
C MET A 1 17.53 -2.42 -15.11
N SER A 2 17.89 -1.46 -15.96
CA SER A 2 18.72 -0.29 -15.58
C SER A 2 17.91 0.69 -14.74
N LEU A 3 18.56 1.31 -13.75
CA LEU A 3 18.03 2.39 -12.89
C LEU A 3 17.55 3.62 -13.71
N ASP A 4 18.02 3.76 -14.96
CA ASP A 4 17.66 4.89 -15.84
C ASP A 4 16.16 5.01 -16.12
N ASN A 5 15.41 3.91 -16.06
CA ASN A 5 13.97 3.92 -16.38
C ASN A 5 13.11 4.39 -15.21
N LEU A 6 13.64 4.36 -13.98
CA LEU A 6 12.96 4.85 -12.78
C LEU A 6 13.01 6.37 -12.72
N ASP A 7 14.16 6.98 -13.04
CA ASP A 7 14.31 8.43 -13.01
C ASP A 7 13.46 9.11 -14.10
N ASP A 8 13.37 8.53 -15.30
CA ASP A 8 12.49 9.04 -16.38
C ASP A 8 11.00 8.89 -16.02
N LEU A 9 10.65 7.78 -15.37
CA LEU A 9 9.30 7.55 -14.87
C LEU A 9 8.95 8.57 -13.78
N PHE A 10 9.86 8.83 -12.85
CA PHE A 10 9.66 9.82 -11.79
C PHE A 10 9.55 11.23 -12.37
N ALA A 11 10.39 11.59 -13.34
CA ALA A 11 10.29 12.87 -14.05
C ALA A 11 8.93 13.03 -14.76
N SER A 12 8.40 11.96 -15.37
CA SER A 12 7.08 11.99 -16.02
C SER A 12 5.92 12.10 -15.02
N ALA A 13 6.05 11.43 -13.88
CA ALA A 13 5.04 11.42 -12.82
C ALA A 13 4.95 12.78 -12.11
N GLU A 14 6.07 13.47 -11.91
CA GLU A 14 6.12 14.85 -11.39
C GLU A 14 5.43 15.84 -12.34
N ASP A 15 5.63 15.68 -13.66
CA ASP A 15 4.97 16.49 -14.71
C ASP A 15 3.44 16.25 -14.76
N ASP A 16 3.00 15.04 -14.40
CA ASP A 16 1.59 14.66 -14.21
C ASP A 16 1.01 15.10 -12.86
N GLY A 17 1.79 15.78 -12.01
CA GLY A 17 1.34 16.40 -10.76
C GLY A 17 1.44 15.50 -9.52
N LEU A 18 2.26 14.44 -9.55
CA LEU A 18 2.59 13.67 -8.36
C LEU A 18 3.52 14.49 -7.45
N THR A 19 3.16 14.61 -6.18
CA THR A 19 3.95 15.33 -5.17
C THR A 19 5.18 14.53 -4.76
N ASP A 20 6.23 15.21 -4.29
CA ASP A 20 7.45 14.59 -3.76
C ASP A 20 7.14 13.49 -2.71
N ASP A 21 6.16 13.73 -1.85
CA ASP A 21 5.70 12.76 -0.85
C ASP A 21 5.16 11.46 -1.49
N THR A 22 4.52 11.60 -2.65
CA THR A 22 4.01 10.46 -3.41
C THR A 22 5.13 9.68 -4.10
N MET A 23 6.17 10.38 -4.53
CA MET A 23 7.36 9.78 -5.14
C MET A 23 8.16 8.98 -4.11
N ASP A 24 8.34 9.54 -2.92
CA ASP A 24 8.98 8.84 -1.80
C ASP A 24 8.24 7.55 -1.42
N LEU A 25 6.90 7.55 -1.48
CA LEU A 25 6.08 6.35 -1.27
C LEU A 25 6.26 5.29 -2.35
N VAL A 26 6.35 5.72 -3.61
CA VAL A 26 6.62 4.82 -4.73
C VAL A 26 8.02 4.22 -4.57
N VAL A 27 9.03 5.05 -4.33
CA VAL A 27 10.41 4.62 -4.08
C VAL A 27 10.48 3.64 -2.91
N ALA A 28 9.82 3.92 -1.78
CA ALA A 28 9.79 3.04 -0.62
C ALA A 28 9.18 1.65 -0.93
N ASN A 29 8.23 1.58 -1.85
CA ASN A 29 7.63 0.34 -2.31
C ASN A 29 8.49 -0.42 -3.34
N LEU A 30 9.25 0.29 -4.19
CA LEU A 30 10.03 -0.31 -5.27
C LEU A 30 11.47 -0.70 -4.86
N ASN A 31 12.10 0.05 -3.95
CA ASN A 31 13.55 -0.01 -3.69
C ASN A 31 13.98 -0.65 -2.35
N GLY A 32 13.19 -1.55 -1.74
CA GLY A 32 13.55 -2.09 -0.40
C GLY A 32 15.06 -2.45 -0.28
N PRO A 33 15.81 -2.02 0.77
CA PRO A 33 15.41 -1.96 2.18
C PRO A 33 15.89 -0.72 2.98
N THR A 34 14.99 0.00 3.66
CA THR A 34 15.43 0.90 4.77
C THR A 34 14.50 1.00 5.97
N MET A 35 13.41 0.21 6.07
CA MET A 35 12.60 0.19 7.29
C MET A 35 12.07 -1.22 7.60
N THR A 36 12.25 -1.63 8.85
CA THR A 36 11.99 -2.96 9.40
C THR A 36 10.48 -3.28 9.41
N GLY A 37 10.01 -4.09 8.46
CA GLY A 37 8.70 -4.75 8.54
C GLY A 37 8.13 -5.17 7.19
N ALA A 38 8.41 -6.41 6.78
CA ALA A 38 7.82 -7.16 5.66
C ALA A 38 7.77 -6.44 4.29
N VAL A 39 8.81 -6.69 3.49
CA VAL A 39 8.95 -6.29 2.08
C VAL A 39 8.30 -7.36 1.20
N GLY A 40 7.72 -6.94 0.06
CA GLY A 40 6.87 -7.74 -0.81
C GLY A 40 7.41 -9.10 -1.30
N VAL A 41 6.52 -9.89 -1.90
CA VAL A 41 6.83 -11.25 -2.37
C VAL A 41 7.72 -11.17 -3.60
N ALA A 42 8.87 -11.85 -3.56
CA ALA A 42 9.74 -11.98 -4.73
C ALA A 42 8.97 -12.67 -5.87
N LEU A 43 9.03 -12.07 -7.07
CA LEU A 43 8.24 -12.44 -8.25
C LEU A 43 8.39 -13.91 -8.66
N ASP A 44 9.56 -14.49 -8.40
CA ASP A 44 9.89 -15.90 -8.66
C ASP A 44 9.19 -16.90 -7.71
N LYS A 45 8.53 -16.41 -6.66
CA LYS A 45 7.75 -17.21 -5.72
C LYS A 45 6.24 -17.21 -5.99
N LEU A 46 5.79 -16.45 -6.97
CA LEU A 46 4.38 -16.40 -7.36
C LEU A 46 4.10 -17.60 -8.27
N ALA A 47 3.53 -18.66 -7.71
CA ALA A 47 3.29 -19.92 -8.40
C ALA A 47 2.06 -19.87 -9.35
N ALA A 48 1.26 -18.81 -9.26
CA ALA A 48 0.01 -18.66 -10.00
C ALA A 48 0.19 -17.90 -11.32
N THR A 49 -0.66 -18.24 -12.28
CA THR A 49 -0.69 -17.61 -13.61
C THR A 49 -1.44 -16.26 -13.58
N ASP A 50 -2.35 -16.10 -12.62
CA ASP A 50 -3.12 -14.89 -12.38
C ASP A 50 -2.84 -14.41 -10.96
N ILE A 51 -2.53 -13.11 -10.80
CA ILE A 51 -2.24 -12.48 -9.49
C ILE A 51 -3.22 -11.35 -9.29
N THR A 52 -3.81 -11.26 -8.09
CA THR A 52 -4.66 -10.14 -7.70
C THR A 52 -3.89 -9.17 -6.83
N LEU A 53 -3.80 -7.92 -7.27
CA LEU A 53 -3.23 -6.82 -6.48
C LEU A 53 -4.35 -6.09 -5.72
N ALA A 54 -4.29 -6.09 -4.40
CA ALA A 54 -5.20 -5.36 -3.53
C ALA A 54 -4.48 -4.17 -2.88
N MET A 55 -4.83 -2.95 -3.28
CA MET A 55 -4.34 -1.71 -2.68
C MET A 55 -5.40 -1.13 -1.76
N ASN A 56 -5.09 -1.02 -0.48
CA ASN A 56 -5.93 -0.37 0.52
C ASN A 56 -5.46 1.06 0.74
N ILE A 57 -6.40 2.00 0.76
CA ILE A 57 -6.13 3.41 1.06
C ILE A 57 -7.06 3.79 2.21
N ILE A 58 -6.48 4.00 3.38
CA ILE A 58 -7.24 4.09 4.63
C ILE A 58 -7.07 5.47 5.24
N ASP A 59 -8.21 6.16 5.42
CA ASP A 59 -8.27 7.46 6.10
C ASP A 59 -7.95 7.31 7.58
N ARG A 60 -6.97 8.07 8.07
CA ARG A 60 -6.61 8.26 9.48
C ARG A 60 -6.62 9.73 9.88
N SER A 61 -7.43 10.56 9.25
CA SER A 61 -7.69 11.94 9.63
C SER A 61 -8.35 12.00 11.01
N GLY A 62 -8.24 13.14 11.71
CA GLY A 62 -8.79 13.29 13.06
C GLY A 62 -10.30 13.01 13.18
N SER A 63 -11.05 13.17 12.07
CA SER A 63 -12.47 12.85 12.01
C SER A 63 -12.79 11.37 12.24
N MET A 64 -11.82 10.49 11.98
CA MET A 64 -11.94 9.04 12.13
C MET A 64 -11.73 8.56 13.57
N ALA A 65 -11.38 9.44 14.51
CA ALA A 65 -11.12 9.05 15.90
C ALA A 65 -12.27 8.27 16.57
N PRO A 66 -13.57 8.65 16.39
CA PRO A 66 -14.68 7.87 16.95
C PRO A 66 -14.83 6.47 16.33
N HIS A 67 -14.32 6.27 15.12
CA HIS A 67 -14.46 5.03 14.33
C HIS A 67 -13.20 4.16 14.37
N ALA A 68 -12.20 4.53 15.18
CA ALA A 68 -10.89 3.90 15.09
C ALA A 68 -10.89 2.43 15.48
N ALA A 69 -11.67 2.06 16.50
CA ALA A 69 -11.81 0.67 16.91
C ALA A 69 -12.53 -0.15 15.81
N ASP A 70 -13.62 0.38 15.29
CA ASP A 70 -14.44 -0.28 14.28
C ASP A 70 -13.65 -0.50 12.98
N LEU A 71 -12.85 0.49 12.55
CA LEU A 71 -12.03 0.35 11.34
C LEU A 71 -10.93 -0.71 11.52
N ILE A 72 -10.29 -0.77 12.69
CA ILE A 72 -9.29 -1.80 12.97
C ILE A 72 -9.92 -3.19 12.92
N THR A 73 -11.11 -3.37 13.50
CA THR A 73 -11.87 -4.62 13.43
C THR A 73 -12.27 -4.94 11.99
N ALA A 74 -12.83 -3.98 11.25
CA ALA A 74 -13.25 -4.18 9.87
C ALA A 74 -12.07 -4.58 8.96
N TYR A 75 -10.89 -3.98 9.15
CA TYR A 75 -9.71 -4.35 8.37
C TYR A 75 -9.20 -5.75 8.71
N ASN A 76 -9.04 -6.07 10.00
CA ASN A 76 -8.43 -7.34 10.42
C ASN A 76 -9.39 -8.52 10.32
N ASP A 77 -10.57 -8.38 10.91
CA ASP A 77 -11.46 -9.49 11.21
C ASP A 77 -12.50 -9.71 10.10
N ASP A 78 -12.81 -8.68 9.31
CA ASP A 78 -13.76 -8.78 8.20
C ASP A 78 -13.04 -8.84 6.84
N TYR A 79 -12.18 -7.85 6.54
CA TYR A 79 -11.51 -7.74 5.24
C TYR A 79 -10.40 -8.78 5.07
N LEU A 80 -9.37 -8.79 5.92
CA LEU A 80 -8.25 -9.73 5.77
C LEU A 80 -8.73 -11.18 5.94
N ALA A 81 -9.44 -11.48 7.04
CA ALA A 81 -9.95 -12.83 7.27
C ALA A 81 -10.92 -13.29 6.17
N GLY A 82 -11.76 -12.38 5.66
CA GLY A 82 -12.67 -12.65 4.54
C GLY A 82 -11.91 -13.05 3.28
N LEU A 83 -10.89 -12.28 2.90
CA LEU A 83 -10.03 -12.61 1.76
C LEU A 83 -9.25 -13.91 1.98
N GLN A 84 -8.75 -14.16 3.19
CA GLN A 84 -7.97 -15.37 3.51
C GLN A 84 -8.80 -16.65 3.39
N SER A 85 -10.13 -16.53 3.51
CA SER A 85 -11.06 -17.65 3.30
C SER A 85 -11.32 -17.96 1.82
N SER A 86 -10.88 -17.09 0.90
CA SER A 86 -11.06 -17.27 -0.55
C SER A 86 -10.13 -18.35 -1.10
N PRO A 87 -10.55 -19.14 -2.11
CA PRO A 87 -9.66 -20.05 -2.83
C PRO A 87 -8.47 -19.37 -3.51
N ALA A 88 -8.55 -18.07 -3.76
CA ALA A 88 -7.49 -17.26 -4.37
C ALA A 88 -6.56 -16.61 -3.33
N ALA A 89 -6.63 -16.99 -2.05
CA ALA A 89 -5.87 -16.33 -0.98
C ALA A 89 -4.36 -16.30 -1.25
N ASP A 90 -3.80 -17.37 -1.80
CA ASP A 90 -2.36 -17.49 -2.11
C ASP A 90 -1.93 -16.65 -3.32
N ASP A 91 -2.90 -16.14 -4.10
CA ASP A 91 -2.70 -15.37 -5.33
C ASP A 91 -2.93 -13.87 -5.11
N ILE A 92 -3.28 -13.47 -3.88
CA ILE A 92 -3.57 -12.08 -3.51
C ILE A 92 -2.34 -11.46 -2.86
N LEU A 93 -1.88 -10.35 -3.44
CA LEU A 93 -0.89 -9.47 -2.83
C LEU A 93 -1.57 -8.20 -2.31
N VAL A 94 -1.33 -7.86 -1.06
CA VAL A 94 -1.95 -6.73 -0.38
C VAL A 94 -0.92 -5.65 -0.10
N SER A 95 -1.26 -4.40 -0.41
CA SER A 95 -0.53 -3.19 -0.01
C SER A 95 -1.50 -2.25 0.70
N THR A 96 -1.00 -1.45 1.65
CA THR A 96 -1.83 -0.53 2.43
C THR A 96 -1.16 0.82 2.63
N LEU A 97 -1.87 1.88 2.24
CA LEU A 97 -1.56 3.27 2.56
C LEU A 97 -2.47 3.77 3.69
N LEU A 98 -1.90 4.50 4.64
CA LEU A 98 -2.63 5.26 5.65
C LEU A 98 -2.45 6.74 5.38
N PHE A 99 -3.52 7.53 5.36
CA PHE A 99 -3.40 8.96 5.08
C PHE A 99 -4.12 9.85 6.09
N ASN A 100 -3.50 10.96 6.45
CA ASN A 100 -4.12 12.11 7.09
C ASN A 100 -3.69 13.37 6.31
N GLU A 101 -3.06 14.36 6.95
CA GLU A 101 -2.31 15.42 6.26
C GLU A 101 -1.12 14.89 5.45
N ASN A 102 -0.64 13.69 5.78
CA ASN A 102 0.44 13.02 5.06
C ASN A 102 -0.01 11.61 4.66
N VAL A 103 0.56 11.09 3.58
CA VAL A 103 0.35 9.71 3.13
C VAL A 103 1.52 8.86 3.62
N GLU A 104 1.25 7.71 4.23
CA GLU A 104 2.25 6.77 4.75
C GLU A 104 2.00 5.37 4.18
N LEU A 105 3.06 4.73 3.71
CA LEU A 105 3.04 3.31 3.37
C LEU A 105 3.09 2.48 4.65
N TYR A 106 2.01 1.76 4.93
CA TYR A 106 1.97 0.85 6.07
C TYR A 106 2.75 -0.43 5.79
N HIS A 107 2.52 -1.02 4.61
CA HIS A 107 3.32 -2.09 4.02
C HIS A 107 3.09 -2.12 2.50
N GLY A 108 4.09 -2.60 1.76
CA GLY A 108 3.97 -2.86 0.32
C GLY A 108 3.27 -4.17 0.01
N TYR A 109 3.26 -4.57 -1.27
CA TYR A 109 2.61 -5.79 -1.76
C TYR A 109 3.20 -7.07 -1.18
N VAL A 110 2.63 -7.54 -0.08
CA VAL A 110 2.97 -8.81 0.58
C VAL A 110 1.87 -9.83 0.36
N ASN A 111 2.17 -11.11 0.56
CA ASN A 111 1.17 -12.17 0.45
C ASN A 111 0.04 -11.91 1.46
N LEU A 112 -1.20 -12.23 1.11
CA LEU A 112 -2.36 -11.99 1.97
C LEU A 112 -2.20 -12.64 3.37
N ASN A 113 -1.60 -13.82 3.42
CA ASN A 113 -1.33 -14.54 4.66
C ASN A 113 -0.20 -13.91 5.51
N ASP A 114 0.66 -13.11 4.89
CA ASP A 114 1.76 -12.37 5.55
C ASP A 114 1.41 -10.91 5.84
N THR A 115 0.17 -10.49 5.52
CA THR A 115 -0.26 -9.10 5.66
C THR A 115 -0.33 -8.71 7.15
N PRO A 116 0.38 -7.65 7.57
CA PRO A 116 0.38 -7.24 8.96
C PRO A 116 -1.00 -6.67 9.36
N PRO A 117 -1.56 -7.07 10.52
CA PRO A 117 -2.84 -6.52 10.96
C PRO A 117 -2.71 -5.03 11.28
N LEU A 118 -3.79 -4.28 11.13
CA LEU A 118 -3.86 -2.90 11.58
C LEU A 118 -3.90 -2.86 13.11
N THR A 119 -3.06 -2.01 13.71
CA THR A 119 -2.96 -1.91 15.18
C THR A 119 -3.22 -0.49 15.64
N ARG A 120 -3.68 -0.30 16.88
CA ARG A 120 -3.91 1.03 17.48
C ARG A 120 -2.67 1.92 17.52
N ARG A 121 -1.46 1.33 17.47
CA ARG A 121 -0.20 2.09 17.42
C ARG A 121 0.05 2.68 16.03
N ARG A 122 -0.37 1.97 14.98
CA ARG A 122 -0.13 2.34 13.57
C ARG A 122 -1.29 3.12 12.99
N TYR A 123 -2.51 2.78 13.39
CA TYR A 123 -3.73 3.51 13.08
C TYR A 123 -4.12 4.40 14.27
N SER A 124 -3.65 5.64 14.24
CA SER A 124 -3.95 6.68 15.22
C SER A 124 -4.48 7.92 14.51
N PRO A 125 -5.82 8.09 14.44
CA PRO A 125 -6.43 9.18 13.71
C PRO A 125 -6.01 10.57 14.21
N SER A 126 -5.57 11.44 13.30
CA SER A 126 -5.08 12.79 13.61
C SER A 126 -5.01 13.66 12.36
N GLY A 127 -4.98 14.99 12.52
CA GLY A 127 -4.78 15.92 11.41
C GLY A 127 -5.94 15.98 10.39
N GLY A 128 -5.65 16.56 9.23
CA GLY A 128 -6.52 16.71 8.06
C GLY A 128 -6.51 15.53 7.08
N THR A 129 -6.80 15.82 5.81
CA THR A 129 -7.19 14.82 4.80
C THR A 129 -6.53 15.10 3.43
N ALA A 130 -5.46 14.38 3.10
CA ALA A 130 -4.75 14.40 1.83
C ALA A 130 -5.27 13.30 0.90
N LEU A 131 -6.60 13.26 0.69
CA LEU A 131 -7.25 12.16 -0.05
C LEU A 131 -6.77 12.06 -1.50
N TYR A 132 -6.59 13.19 -2.19
CA TYR A 132 -6.16 13.20 -3.58
C TYR A 132 -4.75 12.61 -3.74
N ASP A 133 -3.82 13.02 -2.87
CA ASP A 133 -2.45 12.50 -2.84
C ASP A 133 -2.44 11.01 -2.50
N ALA A 134 -3.26 10.59 -1.53
CA ALA A 134 -3.38 9.20 -1.13
C ALA A 134 -3.85 8.31 -2.30
N VAL A 135 -4.86 8.76 -3.04
CA VAL A 135 -5.43 8.04 -4.19
C VAL A 135 -4.47 8.03 -5.37
N ALA A 136 -3.88 9.17 -5.72
CA ALA A 136 -2.87 9.25 -6.78
C ALA A 136 -1.68 8.34 -6.47
N GLY A 137 -1.16 8.41 -5.24
CA GLY A 137 -0.07 7.55 -4.79
C GLY A 137 -0.40 6.06 -4.79
N GLY A 138 -1.58 5.68 -4.35
CA GLY A 138 -2.02 4.28 -4.39
C GLY A 138 -2.14 3.74 -5.81
N LEU A 139 -2.72 4.52 -6.73
CA LEU A 139 -2.86 4.14 -8.13
C LEU A 139 -1.51 4.02 -8.84
N THR A 140 -0.66 5.04 -8.70
CA THR A 140 0.70 5.02 -9.26
C THR A 140 1.47 3.82 -8.72
N ASN A 141 1.39 3.57 -7.41
CA ASN A 141 2.05 2.43 -6.80
C ASN A 141 1.62 1.09 -7.40
N MET A 142 0.30 0.89 -7.55
CA MET A 142 -0.25 -0.34 -8.13
C MET A 142 0.23 -0.55 -9.57
N VAL A 143 0.18 0.49 -10.41
CA VAL A 143 0.60 0.41 -11.81
C VAL A 143 2.08 0.05 -11.90
N LEU A 144 2.93 0.66 -11.08
CA LEU A 144 4.37 0.42 -11.12
C LEU A 144 4.76 -0.96 -10.62
N TYR A 145 4.11 -1.44 -9.57
CA TYR A 145 4.31 -2.82 -9.12
C TYR A 145 3.87 -3.82 -10.21
N ALA A 146 2.73 -3.57 -10.86
CA ALA A 146 2.23 -4.44 -11.92
C ALA A 146 3.15 -4.49 -13.15
N GLN A 147 3.90 -3.43 -13.46
CA GLN A 147 4.89 -3.42 -14.54
C GLN A 147 6.13 -4.28 -14.26
N GLN A 148 6.34 -4.69 -13.00
CA GLN A 148 7.46 -5.54 -12.60
C GLN A 148 7.10 -7.03 -12.61
N LEU A 149 5.82 -7.39 -12.53
CA LEU A 149 5.31 -8.77 -12.65
C LEU A 149 5.55 -9.32 -14.07
#